data_AF-A0A158CDN0-F1
#
_entry.id   AF-A0A158CDN0-F1
#
_cell.length_a   1.000
_cell.length_b   1.000
_cell.length_c   1.000
_cell.angle_alpha   90.00
_cell.angle_beta   90.00
_cell.angle_gamma   90.00
#
_symmetry.space_group_name_H-M   'P 1'
#
loop_
_entity.id
_entity.type
_entity.pdbx_description
1 polymer ?
#
loop_
_entity_poly.entity_id
_entity_poly.type
_entity_poly.pdbx_seq_one_letter_code
_entity_poly.pdbx_strand_id
1 'polypeptide(L)'
;MPYELFVRTRADGPKDTVSFDFVNTGSASAVFLLYRHASADAPRTYTGEARKRLADRIPVNADGSFDFVVHGPNGFLRRIAGKAGVPHGGWSREQAAPEVAEGYDVANGNLQLRLENRGTASCTFTMTNAHDASKSIARHGAVAMRHRSISTCAMRTARTTPK
;
A
#
# COMPACT_ATOMS: atom_id res chain seq x y z
N MET A 1 -6.34 20.97 6.28
CA MET A 1 -4.95 20.50 6.42
C MET A 1 -4.24 20.74 5.09
N PRO A 2 -3.01 21.30 5.06
CA PRO A 2 -2.34 21.68 3.81
C PRO A 2 -1.86 20.49 2.97
N TYR A 3 -1.69 19.31 3.60
CA TYR A 3 -1.27 18.07 2.96
C TYR A 3 -2.35 17.01 3.07
N GLU A 4 -2.52 16.25 2.00
CA GLU A 4 -3.32 15.04 1.95
C GLU A 4 -2.61 14.06 1.02
N LEU A 5 -1.96 13.05 1.62
CA LEU A 5 -0.94 12.25 0.96
C LEU A 5 -1.36 10.79 0.89
N PHE A 6 -1.13 10.16 -0.26
CA PHE A 6 -1.34 8.74 -0.48
C PHE A 6 -0.15 8.13 -1.22
N VAL A 7 0.14 6.87 -0.92
CA VAL A 7 1.14 6.07 -1.64
C VAL A 7 0.49 4.77 -2.03
N ARG A 8 0.22 4.63 -3.33
CA ARG A 8 -0.36 3.39 -3.88
C ARG A 8 0.76 2.58 -4.51
N THR A 9 0.74 1.28 -4.25
CA THR A 9 1.79 0.37 -4.72
C THR A 9 1.21 -0.86 -5.39
N ARG A 10 1.92 -1.37 -6.39
CA ARG A 10 1.59 -2.63 -7.06
C ARG A 10 2.86 -3.36 -7.45
N ALA A 11 2.95 -4.63 -7.10
CA ALA A 11 4.02 -5.49 -7.58
C ALA A 11 3.72 -5.97 -9.02
N ASP A 12 4.69 -5.87 -9.90
CA ASP A 12 4.67 -6.37 -11.29
C ASP A 12 5.71 -7.49 -11.37
N GLY A 13 5.26 -8.72 -11.07
CA GLY A 13 6.10 -9.92 -11.09
C GLY A 13 6.87 -10.10 -12.40
N PRO A 14 6.20 -10.10 -13.58
CA PRO A 14 6.87 -10.23 -14.87
C PRO A 14 7.98 -9.20 -15.15
N LYS A 15 7.99 -8.05 -14.47
CA LYS A 15 9.00 -7.00 -14.64
C LYS A 15 9.95 -6.86 -13.46
N ASP A 16 9.81 -7.67 -12.41
CA ASP A 16 10.60 -7.56 -11.18
C ASP A 16 10.63 -6.13 -10.62
N THR A 17 9.47 -5.47 -10.62
CA THR A 17 9.36 -4.11 -10.08
C THR A 17 8.15 -3.95 -9.16
N VAL A 18 8.22 -2.97 -8.28
CA VAL A 18 7.05 -2.40 -7.60
C VAL A 18 6.81 -1.01 -8.19
N SER A 19 5.62 -0.78 -8.74
CA SER A 19 5.20 0.56 -9.14
C SER A 19 4.69 1.32 -7.93
N PHE A 20 5.12 2.58 -7.81
CA PHE A 20 4.69 3.53 -6.80
C PHE A 20 3.94 4.67 -7.45
N ASP A 21 2.85 5.08 -6.81
CA ASP A 21 2.08 6.27 -7.15
C ASP A 21 1.98 7.16 -5.91
N PHE A 22 2.74 8.24 -5.93
CA PHE A 22 2.74 9.27 -4.90
C PHE A 22 1.67 10.30 -5.25
N VAL A 23 0.67 10.46 -4.40
CA VAL A 23 -0.46 11.37 -4.65
C VAL A 23 -0.50 12.41 -3.55
N ASN A 24 -0.56 13.68 -3.95
CA ASN A 24 -0.78 14.81 -3.06
C ASN A 24 -2.06 15.53 -3.49
N THR A 25 -3.16 15.31 -2.78
CA THR A 25 -4.42 16.05 -2.98
C THR A 25 -4.50 17.28 -2.09
N GLY A 26 -3.47 17.57 -1.29
CA GLY A 26 -3.35 18.80 -0.51
C GLY A 26 -3.16 20.05 -1.38
N SER A 27 -3.22 21.20 -0.72
CA SER A 27 -3.02 22.52 -1.33
C SER A 27 -1.57 23.01 -1.27
N ALA A 28 -0.67 22.32 -0.56
CA ALA A 28 0.75 22.61 -0.49
C ALA A 28 1.60 21.48 -1.10
N SER A 29 2.79 21.81 -1.61
CA SER A 29 3.74 20.82 -2.16
C SER A 29 4.37 19.97 -1.06
N ALA A 30 4.48 18.67 -1.29
CA ALA A 30 5.01 17.70 -0.33
C ALA A 30 6.21 16.94 -0.90
N VAL A 31 7.11 16.51 -0.01
CA VAL A 31 8.23 15.65 -0.36
C VAL A 31 7.99 14.25 0.19
N PHE A 32 8.19 13.24 -0.64
CA PHE A 32 8.22 11.83 -0.27
C PHE A 32 9.66 11.33 -0.32
N LEU A 33 10.09 10.62 0.73
CA LEU A 33 11.38 9.94 0.79
C LEU A 33 11.14 8.44 0.80
N LEU A 34 11.55 7.77 -0.27
CA LEU A 34 11.46 6.32 -0.41
C LEU A 34 12.81 5.69 -0.04
N TYR A 35 12.76 4.80 0.93
CA TYR A 35 13.88 3.97 1.38
C TYR A 35 13.62 2.51 1.04
N ARG A 36 14.69 1.76 0.79
CA ARG A 36 14.68 0.30 0.93
C ARG A 36 15.01 -0.01 2.40
N HIS A 37 14.15 -0.80 3.05
CA HIS A 37 14.36 -1.16 4.45
C HIS A 37 15.62 -2.00 4.61
N ALA A 38 16.39 -1.74 5.68
CA ALA A 38 17.66 -2.41 5.98
C ALA A 38 18.70 -2.34 4.82
N SER A 39 18.66 -1.28 4.01
CA SER A 39 19.65 -1.01 2.97
C SER A 39 20.49 0.23 3.31
N ALA A 40 21.71 0.28 2.78
CA ALA A 40 22.56 1.48 2.79
C ALA A 40 22.29 2.41 1.58
N ASP A 41 21.35 2.04 0.71
CA ASP A 41 20.95 2.86 -0.45
C ASP A 41 20.48 4.24 0.01
N ALA A 42 20.94 5.28 -0.69
CA ALA A 42 20.42 6.63 -0.48
C ALA A 42 18.91 6.69 -0.78
N PRO A 43 18.12 7.49 -0.03
CA PRO A 43 16.70 7.63 -0.29
C PRO A 43 16.45 8.25 -1.67
N ARG A 44 15.38 7.79 -2.31
CA ARG A 44 14.83 8.44 -3.50
C ARG A 44 13.86 9.53 -3.06
N THR A 45 14.07 10.73 -3.57
CA THR A 45 13.28 11.92 -3.21
C THR A 45 12.29 12.23 -4.32
N TYR A 46 11.01 12.39 -3.97
CA TYR A 46 9.95 12.75 -4.90
C TYR A 46 9.21 13.99 -4.38
N THR A 47 9.31 15.10 -5.11
CA THR A 47 8.63 16.36 -4.75
C THR A 47 7.31 16.45 -5.51
N GLY A 48 6.21 16.16 -4.83
CA GLY A 48 4.86 16.27 -5.37
C GLY A 48 4.25 17.64 -5.15
N GLU A 49 3.98 18.37 -6.23
CA GLU A 49 3.20 19.61 -6.19
C GLU A 49 1.79 19.40 -5.62
N ALA A 50 1.16 20.50 -5.20
CA ALA A 50 -0.23 20.51 -4.79
C ALA A 50 -1.13 19.92 -5.89
N ARG A 51 -2.05 19.03 -5.50
CA ARG A 51 -3.04 18.40 -6.39
C ARG A 51 -2.44 17.57 -7.53
N LYS A 52 -1.19 17.10 -7.40
CA LYS A 52 -0.50 16.29 -8.41
C LYS A 52 -0.22 14.86 -7.95
N ARG A 53 0.20 14.06 -8.93
CA ARG A 53 0.66 12.68 -8.76
C ARG A 53 2.00 12.50 -9.45
N LEU A 54 2.88 11.72 -8.83
CA LEU A 54 4.11 11.20 -9.42
C LEU A 54 4.06 9.68 -9.44
N ALA A 55 4.72 9.08 -10.42
CA ALA A 55 4.82 7.64 -10.54
C ALA A 55 6.28 7.22 -10.75
N ASP A 56 6.68 6.12 -10.13
CA ASP A 56 8.00 5.50 -10.36
C ASP A 56 7.88 3.97 -10.30
N ARG A 57 8.90 3.26 -10.81
CA ARG A 57 9.03 1.81 -10.69
C ARG A 57 10.37 1.47 -10.09
N ILE A 58 10.34 0.67 -9.03
CA ILE A 58 11.52 0.34 -8.25
C ILE A 58 11.79 -1.16 -8.39
N PRO A 59 13.02 -1.56 -8.76
CA PRO A 59 13.35 -2.98 -8.87
C PRO A 59 13.26 -3.67 -7.52
N VAL A 60 12.75 -4.91 -7.54
CA VAL A 60 12.77 -5.81 -6.38
C VAL A 60 14.14 -6.47 -6.24
N ASN A 61 14.36 -7.21 -5.15
CA ASN A 61 15.58 -7.99 -4.97
C ASN A 61 15.61 -9.17 -5.97
N ALA A 62 16.79 -9.74 -6.20
CA ALA A 62 16.96 -10.85 -7.15
C ALA A 62 16.10 -12.10 -6.82
N ASP A 63 15.71 -12.28 -5.56
CA ASP A 63 14.81 -13.36 -5.13
C ASP A 63 13.32 -13.01 -5.25
N GLY A 64 12.99 -11.83 -5.81
CA GLY A 64 11.65 -11.27 -5.95
C GLY A 64 11.14 -10.54 -4.70
N SER A 65 11.87 -10.55 -3.59
CA SER A 65 11.45 -9.89 -2.34
C SER A 65 11.60 -8.36 -2.42
N PHE A 66 10.79 -7.65 -1.65
CA PHE A 66 10.91 -6.21 -1.49
C PHE A 66 10.43 -5.77 -0.12
N ASP A 67 11.03 -4.68 0.37
CA ASP A 67 10.64 -4.00 1.60
C ASP A 67 11.01 -2.51 1.48
N PHE A 68 9.99 -1.68 1.34
CA PHE A 68 10.12 -0.26 1.07
C PHE A 68 9.41 0.55 2.15
N VAL A 69 10.02 1.65 2.55
CA VAL A 69 9.47 2.60 3.52
C VAL A 69 9.40 3.98 2.88
N VAL A 70 8.22 4.59 2.90
CA VAL A 70 7.99 5.96 2.43
C VAL A 70 7.72 6.87 3.62
N HIS A 71 8.51 7.92 3.74
CA HIS A 71 8.30 9.03 4.66
C HIS A 71 7.76 10.26 3.94
N GLY A 72 7.00 11.09 4.65
CA GLY A 72 6.54 12.39 4.18
C GLY A 72 6.33 13.38 5.33
N PRO A 73 5.84 14.60 5.04
CA PRO A 73 5.60 15.61 6.06
C PRO A 73 4.53 15.16 7.07
N ASN A 74 4.51 15.83 8.23
CA ASN A 74 3.56 15.58 9.32
C ASN A 74 3.54 14.13 9.81
N GLY A 75 4.68 13.44 9.79
CA GLY A 75 4.80 12.07 10.26
C GLY A 75 4.17 11.03 9.33
N PHE A 76 3.92 11.36 8.06
CA PHE A 76 3.46 10.39 7.07
C PHE A 76 4.47 9.25 6.94
N LEU A 77 3.98 8.01 7.13
CA LEU A 77 4.78 6.79 7.06
C LEU A 77 3.96 5.69 6.37
N ARG A 78 4.55 5.04 5.36
CA ARG A 78 4.00 3.83 4.76
C ARG A 78 5.11 2.82 4.52
N ARG A 79 4.97 1.60 5.06
CA ARG A 79 5.82 0.46 4.72
C ARG A 79 5.08 -0.48 3.78
N ILE A 80 5.75 -0.94 2.75
CA ILE A 80 5.24 -1.91 1.78
C ILE A 80 6.30 -3.00 1.63
N ALA A 81 5.97 -4.21 2.05
CA ALA A 81 6.86 -5.36 1.98
C ALA A 81 6.11 -6.57 1.40
N GLY A 82 6.84 -7.43 0.70
CA GLY A 82 6.26 -8.60 0.07
C GLY A 82 7.21 -9.27 -0.91
N LYS A 83 6.64 -10.11 -1.77
CA LYS A 83 7.35 -10.80 -2.83
C LYS A 83 6.60 -10.56 -4.13
N ALA A 84 7.27 -10.02 -5.14
CA ALA A 84 6.72 -9.94 -6.48
C ALA A 84 6.50 -11.37 -6.96
N GLY A 85 5.30 -11.68 -7.46
CA GLY A 85 4.93 -13.04 -7.87
C GLY A 85 5.98 -13.62 -8.82
N VAL A 86 6.22 -14.93 -8.72
CA VAL A 86 7.30 -15.65 -9.42
C VAL A 86 7.32 -15.34 -10.93
N PRO A 87 8.37 -14.67 -11.43
CA PRO A 87 8.70 -14.64 -12.83
C PRO A 87 9.67 -15.81 -13.13
N HIS A 88 9.31 -16.62 -14.12
CA HIS A 88 10.07 -17.75 -14.69
C HIS A 88 10.07 -19.07 -13.89
N GLY A 89 9.39 -20.10 -14.44
CA GLY A 89 9.75 -21.51 -14.21
C GLY A 89 8.72 -22.39 -13.50
N GLY A 90 7.69 -21.84 -12.86
CA GLY A 90 6.62 -22.64 -12.25
C GLY A 90 5.31 -22.48 -13.02
N TRP A 91 4.74 -23.59 -13.51
CA TRP A 91 3.42 -23.66 -14.15
C TRP A 91 2.25 -23.41 -13.17
N SER A 92 2.41 -22.50 -12.20
CA SER A 92 1.33 -22.15 -11.27
C SER A 92 0.30 -21.29 -11.99
N ARG A 93 -0.77 -21.93 -12.46
CA ARG A 93 -1.94 -21.31 -13.12
C ARG A 93 -2.73 -20.41 -12.16
N GLU A 94 -2.56 -20.62 -10.87
CA GLU A 94 -3.25 -19.90 -9.81
C GLU A 94 -2.26 -19.00 -9.06
N GLN A 95 -2.47 -17.69 -9.14
CA GLN A 95 -1.68 -16.69 -8.41
C GLN A 95 -2.63 -15.65 -7.83
N ALA A 96 -2.51 -15.35 -6.54
CA ALA A 96 -3.21 -14.21 -5.94
C ALA A 96 -2.46 -12.93 -6.29
N ALA A 97 -3.20 -11.85 -6.58
CA ALA A 97 -2.63 -10.52 -6.81
C ALA A 97 -3.37 -9.49 -5.94
N PRO A 98 -3.11 -9.49 -4.62
CA PRO A 98 -3.75 -8.57 -3.69
C PRO A 98 -3.27 -7.14 -3.89
N GLU A 99 -4.21 -6.21 -3.89
CA GLU A 99 -4.02 -4.78 -3.94
C GLU A 99 -4.83 -4.13 -2.80
N VAL A 100 -4.22 -3.13 -2.17
CA VAL A 100 -4.84 -2.36 -1.08
C VAL A 100 -4.74 -0.89 -1.43
N ALA A 101 -5.87 -0.19 -1.39
CA ALA A 101 -5.92 1.26 -1.53
C ALA A 101 -6.61 1.86 -0.30
N GLU A 102 -5.95 2.81 0.34
CA GLU A 102 -6.51 3.58 1.45
C GLU A 102 -7.22 4.86 0.98
N GLY A 103 -8.20 5.27 1.78
CA GLY A 103 -8.84 6.58 1.76
C GLY A 103 -9.16 6.98 3.20
N TYR A 104 -9.26 8.28 3.47
CA TYR A 104 -9.67 8.78 4.76
C TYR A 104 -10.92 9.63 4.59
N ASP A 105 -11.92 9.37 5.44
CA ASP A 105 -13.06 10.24 5.59
C ASP A 105 -12.75 11.22 6.72
N VAL A 106 -12.30 12.42 6.35
CA VAL A 106 -11.89 13.46 7.30
C VAL A 106 -13.08 13.93 8.15
N ALA A 107 -14.28 13.99 7.58
CA ALA A 107 -15.47 14.47 8.29
C ALA A 107 -15.86 13.53 9.43
N ASN A 108 -15.69 12.22 9.24
CA ASN A 108 -16.09 11.20 10.21
C ASN A 108 -14.93 10.56 10.97
N GLY A 109 -13.69 10.88 10.63
CA GLY A 109 -12.48 10.32 11.24
C GLY A 109 -12.26 8.83 10.95
N ASN A 110 -12.80 8.33 9.82
CA ASN A 110 -12.71 6.92 9.45
C ASN A 110 -11.58 6.67 8.46
N LEU A 111 -10.83 5.59 8.67
CA LEU A 111 -9.97 5.01 7.64
C LEU A 111 -10.79 4.03 6.80
N GLN A 112 -10.75 4.19 5.49
CA GLN A 112 -11.35 3.29 4.52
C GLN A 112 -10.25 2.52 3.81
N LEU A 113 -10.37 1.19 3.79
CA LEU A 113 -9.52 0.33 2.97
C LEU A 113 -10.36 -0.32 1.88
N ARG A 114 -9.90 -0.20 0.64
CA ARG A 114 -10.38 -0.98 -0.49
C ARG A 114 -9.39 -2.12 -0.74
N LEU A 115 -9.89 -3.34 -0.62
CA LEU A 115 -9.15 -4.57 -0.84
C LEU A 115 -9.58 -5.17 -2.18
N GLU A 116 -8.62 -5.50 -3.03
CA GLU A 116 -8.89 -6.05 -4.36
C GLU A 116 -7.93 -7.21 -4.65
N ASN A 117 -8.43 -8.33 -5.16
CA ASN A 117 -7.59 -9.43 -5.63
C ASN A 117 -7.76 -9.56 -7.15
N ARG A 118 -6.73 -9.15 -7.90
CA ARG A 118 -6.71 -9.24 -9.37
C ARG A 118 -6.12 -10.53 -9.90
N GLY A 119 -5.81 -11.46 -8.99
CA GLY A 119 -5.22 -12.75 -9.31
C GLY A 119 -6.26 -13.77 -9.74
N THR A 120 -5.77 -14.97 -10.06
CA THR A 120 -6.56 -16.16 -10.38
C THR A 120 -6.73 -17.10 -9.18
N ALA A 121 -5.96 -16.91 -8.10
CA ALA A 121 -6.14 -17.64 -6.84
C ALA A 121 -6.89 -16.76 -5.81
N SER A 122 -7.70 -17.39 -4.95
CA SER A 122 -8.28 -16.69 -3.79
C SER A 122 -7.20 -16.24 -2.79
N CYS A 123 -7.48 -15.19 -2.03
CA CYS A 123 -6.60 -14.75 -0.95
C CYS A 123 -7.38 -14.31 0.29
N THR A 124 -6.69 -14.19 1.42
CA THR A 124 -7.25 -13.62 2.65
C THR A 124 -6.46 -12.37 3.01
N PHE A 125 -7.18 -11.28 3.27
CA PHE A 125 -6.63 -10.04 3.79
C PHE A 125 -6.77 -10.05 5.31
N THR A 126 -5.65 -9.86 6.01
CA THR A 126 -5.61 -9.72 7.46
C THR A 126 -5.17 -8.31 7.80
N MET A 127 -5.98 -7.61 8.58
CA MET A 127 -5.68 -6.27 9.07
C MET A 127 -5.44 -6.37 10.57
N THR A 128 -4.26 -5.93 11.02
CA THR A 128 -3.87 -5.98 12.43
C THR A 128 -3.51 -4.58 12.90
N ASN A 129 -3.93 -4.23 14.11
CA ASN A 129 -3.47 -2.99 14.74
C ASN A 129 -2.02 -3.17 15.21
N ALA A 130 -1.09 -2.39 14.66
CA ALA A 130 0.33 -2.48 15.00
C ALA A 130 0.64 -2.13 16.48
N HIS A 131 -0.22 -1.37 17.14
CA HIS A 131 -0.08 -1.03 18.56
C HIS A 131 -0.73 -2.05 19.50
N ASP A 132 -1.63 -2.89 18.98
CA ASP A 132 -2.36 -3.90 19.74
C ASP A 132 -2.69 -5.08 18.81
N ALA A 133 -1.73 -5.99 18.68
CA ALA A 133 -1.82 -7.11 17.74
C ALA A 133 -2.98 -8.07 18.06
N SER A 134 -3.57 -8.00 19.26
CA SER A 134 -4.76 -8.77 19.63
C SER A 134 -6.02 -8.32 18.87
N LYS A 135 -6.01 -7.08 18.33
CA LYS A 135 -7.08 -6.54 17.48
C LYS A 135 -6.77 -6.77 16.01
N SER A 136 -7.35 -7.83 15.46
CA SER A 136 -7.26 -8.16 14.04
C SER A 136 -8.64 -8.37 13.39
N ILE A 137 -8.75 -8.03 12.12
CA ILE A 137 -9.93 -8.28 11.28
C ILE A 137 -9.47 -9.02 10.03
N ALA A 138 -10.06 -10.19 9.77
CA ALA A 138 -9.85 -10.95 8.54
C ALA A 138 -10.99 -10.72 7.54
N ARG A 139 -10.62 -10.63 6.25
CA ARG A 139 -11.55 -10.49 5.12
C ARG A 139 -11.10 -11.40 3.98
N HIS A 140 -12.01 -12.26 3.50
CA HIS A 140 -11.74 -13.13 2.36
C HIS A 140 -11.88 -12.36 1.05
N GLY A 141 -10.85 -12.42 0.21
CA GLY A 141 -10.82 -11.86 -1.13
C GLY A 141 -10.97 -12.96 -2.18
N ALA A 142 -12.21 -13.17 -2.64
CA ALA A 142 -12.46 -14.05 -3.79
C ALA A 142 -11.87 -13.46 -5.09
N VAL A 143 -11.61 -14.32 -6.06
CA VAL A 143 -11.22 -13.91 -7.41
C VAL A 143 -12.35 -13.07 -7.99
N ALA A 144 -12.04 -11.86 -8.47
CA ALA A 144 -13.04 -11.00 -9.08
C ALA A 144 -13.53 -11.61 -10.41
N MET A 145 -14.60 -12.42 -10.37
CA MET A 145 -15.32 -12.86 -11.56
C MET A 145 -16.07 -11.65 -12.17
N ARG A 146 -15.40 -10.83 -12.99
CA ARG A 146 -15.93 -9.75 -13.86
C ARG A 146 -16.94 -8.73 -13.27
N HIS A 147 -17.37 -8.86 -12.03
CA HIS A 147 -18.11 -7.91 -11.23
C HIS A 147 -17.24 -7.54 -10.03
N ARG A 148 -16.94 -6.25 -9.91
CA ARG A 148 -16.06 -5.66 -8.90
C ARG A 148 -16.58 -5.99 -7.49
N SER A 149 -16.05 -7.05 -6.86
CA SER A 149 -16.26 -7.25 -5.43
C SER A 149 -15.37 -6.22 -4.70
N ILE A 150 -15.97 -5.09 -4.32
CA ILE A 150 -15.32 -4.06 -3.52
C ILE A 150 -15.67 -4.36 -2.07
N SER A 151 -14.70 -4.87 -1.31
CA SER A 151 -14.83 -4.91 0.15
C SER A 151 -14.27 -3.61 0.71
N THR A 152 -15.15 -2.70 1.12
CA THR A 152 -14.78 -1.49 1.87
C THR A 152 -14.79 -1.84 3.35
N CYS A 153 -13.63 -1.76 4.01
CA CYS A 153 -13.54 -1.88 5.47
C CYS A 153 -13.36 -0.49 6.08
N ALA A 154 -14.32 -0.04 6.88
CA ALA A 154 -14.18 1.15 7.71
C ALA A 154 -13.56 0.75 9.06
N MET A 155 -12.36 1.25 9.35
CA MET A 155 -11.75 1.14 10.68
C MET A 155 -11.91 2.47 11.41
N ARG A 156 -12.56 2.43 12.57
CA ARG A 156 -12.68 3.57 13.48
C ARG A 156 -11.44 3.62 14.35
N THR A 157 -10.75 4.76 14.38
CA THR A 157 -9.63 4.98 15.29
C THR A 157 -10.15 5.01 16.72
N ALA A 158 -9.65 4.12 17.58
CA ALA A 158 -9.98 4.14 18.99
C ALA A 158 -9.31 5.35 19.64
N ARG A 159 -10.11 6.32 20.10
CA ARG A 159 -9.62 7.40 20.97
C ARG A 159 -9.34 6.78 22.34
N THR A 160 -8.08 6.58 22.67
CA THR A 160 -7.67 6.32 24.06
C THR A 160 -7.69 7.65 24.81
N THR A 161 -8.60 7.77 25.79
CA THR A 161 -8.59 8.86 26.78
C THR A 161 -7.39 8.69 27.70
N PRO A 162 -6.58 9.75 27.93
CA PRO A 162 -5.54 9.70 28.96
C PRO A 162 -6.20 9.72 30.34
N LYS A 163 -5.63 8.95 31.28
CA LYS A 163 -5.92 9.04 32.73
C LYS A 163 -5.17 10.21 33.35
#